data_AF-A0A4Q4RKP9-F1
#
_entry.id   AF-A0A4Q4RKP9-F1
#
_cell.length_a   1.000
_cell.length_b   1.000
_cell.length_c   1.000
_cell.angle_alpha   90.00
_cell.angle_beta   90.00
_cell.angle_gamma   90.00
#
_symmetry.space_group_name_H-M   'P 1'
#
loop_
_entity.id
_entity.type
_entity.pdbx_description
1 polymer ?
#
loop_
_entity_poly.entity_id
_entity_poly.type
_entity_poly.pdbx_seq_one_letter_code
_entity_poly.pdbx_strand_id
1 'polypeptide(L)'
;MEFNSFDFIALFLCSSIFGLLFSLWSKTELITDREIILLVTVFSAVVIGLLARINATRALTNFLTDNLGEVHEKQLRDIDEAHRRYIASVKLENHREHLRLQGDVNNAALKFDRLYNEHDYISSMYQEQMQYKEEQEDRIRYLEKKLQEFGQSTPMTRTPFSAPPSQISFSPPPRRQQSNEILRYTASASPLGQVLEAEDE
;
A
#
# COMPACT_ATOMS: atom_id res chain seq x y z
N MET A 1 -30.97 -45.37 -6.51
CA MET A 1 -31.47 -46.73 -6.24
C MET A 1 -30.99 -47.58 -7.39
N GLU A 2 -29.83 -48.20 -7.25
CA GLU A 2 -29.29 -49.04 -8.32
C GLU A 2 -29.03 -50.41 -7.74
N PHE A 3 -30.05 -51.26 -7.82
CA PHE A 3 -29.79 -52.70 -7.85
C PHE A 3 -28.99 -52.93 -9.13
N ASN A 4 -27.81 -53.52 -9.01
CA ASN A 4 -27.08 -53.92 -10.19
C ASN A 4 -27.97 -54.89 -10.98
N SER A 5 -27.94 -54.79 -12.31
CA SER A 5 -28.69 -55.70 -13.19
C SER A 5 -28.48 -57.16 -12.82
N PHE A 6 -27.27 -57.50 -12.35
CA PHE A 6 -26.91 -58.79 -11.80
C PHE A 6 -27.70 -59.21 -10.54
N ASP A 7 -27.93 -58.30 -9.58
CA ASP A 7 -28.66 -58.62 -8.34
C ASP A 7 -30.15 -58.87 -8.62
N PHE A 8 -30.73 -58.12 -9.57
CA PHE A 8 -32.08 -58.38 -10.05
C PHE A 8 -32.20 -59.73 -10.76
N ILE A 9 -31.24 -60.05 -11.64
CA ILE A 9 -31.20 -61.33 -12.34
C ILE A 9 -31.04 -62.48 -11.34
N ALA A 10 -30.16 -62.34 -10.35
CA ALA A 10 -29.94 -63.34 -9.31
C ALA A 10 -31.20 -63.56 -8.45
N LEU A 11 -31.88 -62.49 -8.02
CA LEU A 11 -33.14 -62.59 -7.28
C LEU A 11 -34.27 -63.20 -8.11
N PHE A 12 -34.37 -62.84 -9.39
CA PHE A 12 -35.36 -63.38 -10.30
C PHE A 12 -35.13 -64.87 -10.59
N LEU A 13 -33.88 -65.28 -10.83
CA LEU A 13 -33.53 -66.68 -11.01
C LEU A 13 -33.77 -67.48 -9.73
N CYS A 14 -33.40 -66.93 -8.58
CA CYS A 14 -33.57 -67.61 -7.30
C CYS A 14 -35.07 -67.76 -6.93
N SER A 15 -35.91 -66.75 -7.20
CA SER A 15 -37.36 -66.84 -6.99
C SER A 15 -38.05 -67.77 -7.99
N SER A 16 -37.59 -67.80 -9.25
CA SER A 16 -38.09 -68.70 -10.28
C SER A 16 -37.76 -70.16 -9.97
N ILE A 17 -36.52 -70.46 -9.58
CA ILE A 17 -36.09 -71.81 -9.16
C ILE A 17 -36.85 -72.24 -7.90
N PHE A 18 -37.02 -71.33 -6.94
CA PHE A 18 -37.79 -71.58 -5.72
C PHE A 18 -39.27 -71.94 -6.04
N GLY A 19 -39.91 -71.16 -6.91
CA GLY A 19 -41.30 -71.40 -7.33
C GLY A 19 -41.48 -72.72 -8.09
N LEU A 20 -40.52 -73.10 -8.93
CA LEU A 20 -40.53 -74.39 -9.62
C LEU A 20 -40.40 -75.56 -8.65
N LEU A 21 -39.49 -75.49 -7.69
CA LEU A 21 -39.27 -76.54 -6.69
C LEU A 21 -40.47 -76.68 -5.75
N PHE A 22 -41.08 -75.56 -5.35
CA PHE A 22 -42.32 -75.55 -4.57
C PHE A 22 -43.52 -76.14 -5.35
N SER A 23 -43.66 -75.81 -6.64
CA SER A 23 -44.71 -76.38 -7.48
C SER A 23 -44.51 -77.88 -7.74
N LEU A 24 -43.26 -78.36 -7.80
CA LEU A 24 -42.97 -79.78 -7.97
C LEU A 24 -43.33 -80.57 -6.72
N TRP A 25 -42.99 -80.04 -5.54
CA TRP A 25 -43.39 -80.64 -4.26
C TRP A 25 -44.91 -80.76 -4.13
N SER A 26 -45.65 -79.70 -4.45
CA SER A 26 -47.11 -79.72 -4.38
C SER A 26 -47.77 -80.78 -5.29
N LYS A 27 -47.03 -81.32 -6.27
CA LYS A 27 -47.54 -82.28 -7.26
C LYS A 27 -46.92 -83.68 -7.16
N THR A 28 -45.82 -83.84 -6.41
CA THR A 28 -45.07 -85.10 -6.36
C THR A 28 -44.57 -85.38 -4.94
N GLU A 29 -44.78 -86.60 -4.45
CA GLU A 29 -44.30 -87.08 -3.13
C GLU A 29 -42.78 -87.38 -3.10
N LEU A 30 -42.03 -86.99 -4.14
CA LEU A 30 -40.59 -87.28 -4.23
C LEU A 30 -39.72 -86.41 -3.30
N ILE A 31 -40.22 -85.24 -2.89
CA ILE A 31 -39.46 -84.26 -2.10
C ILE A 31 -39.98 -84.30 -0.65
N THR A 32 -39.07 -84.43 0.31
CA THR A 32 -39.43 -84.51 1.73
C THR A 32 -39.55 -83.12 2.36
N ASP A 33 -40.45 -82.95 3.33
CA ASP A 33 -40.69 -81.67 4.00
C ASP A 33 -39.42 -81.04 4.62
N ARG A 34 -38.44 -81.86 5.02
CA ARG A 34 -37.15 -81.40 5.57
C ARG A 34 -36.30 -80.67 4.54
N GLU A 35 -36.31 -81.12 3.28
CA GLU A 35 -35.53 -80.52 2.19
C GLU A 35 -36.09 -79.14 1.82
N ILE A 36 -37.40 -78.97 1.92
CA ILE A 36 -38.07 -77.70 1.62
C ILE A 36 -37.83 -76.68 2.71
N ILE A 37 -37.88 -77.08 3.99
CA ILE A 37 -37.52 -76.20 5.09
C ILE A 37 -36.07 -75.70 4.94
N LEU A 38 -35.15 -76.58 4.53
CA LEU A 38 -33.76 -76.20 4.25
C LEU A 38 -33.67 -75.22 3.08
N LEU A 39 -34.42 -75.45 2.01
CA LEU A 39 -34.45 -74.56 0.85
C LEU A 39 -35.02 -73.18 1.18
N VAL A 40 -36.13 -73.12 1.94
CA VAL A 40 -36.76 -71.89 2.42
C VAL A 40 -35.81 -71.09 3.30
N THR A 41 -35.10 -71.75 4.23
CA THR A 41 -34.15 -71.09 5.15
C THR A 41 -32.90 -70.57 4.44
N VAL A 42 -32.42 -71.26 3.40
CA VAL A 42 -31.33 -70.75 2.54
C VAL A 42 -31.79 -69.54 1.74
N PHE A 43 -32.98 -69.60 1.13
CA PHE A 43 -33.55 -68.49 0.35
C PHE A 43 -33.80 -67.25 1.22
N SER A 44 -34.62 -67.42 2.26
CA SER A 44 -34.31 -67.02 3.63
C SER A 44 -33.17 -66.04 3.87
N ALA A 45 -32.03 -66.64 4.19
CA ALA A 45 -30.78 -66.00 4.55
C ALA A 45 -30.22 -65.14 3.40
N VAL A 46 -30.36 -65.57 2.14
CA VAL A 46 -29.89 -64.81 0.97
C VAL A 46 -30.65 -63.49 0.83
N VAL A 47 -31.98 -63.51 0.97
CA VAL A 47 -32.81 -62.30 0.89
C VAL A 47 -32.48 -61.35 2.04
N ILE A 48 -32.35 -61.86 3.26
CA ILE A 48 -31.99 -61.04 4.43
C ILE A 48 -30.58 -60.44 4.27
N GLY A 49 -29.61 -61.22 3.77
CA GLY A 49 -28.24 -60.76 3.52
C GLY A 49 -28.17 -59.65 2.46
N LEU A 50 -28.95 -59.77 1.38
CA LEU A 50 -29.04 -58.73 0.34
C LEU A 50 -29.66 -57.44 0.89
N LEU A 51 -30.76 -57.55 1.65
CA LEU A 51 -31.40 -56.38 2.28
C LEU A 51 -30.48 -55.70 3.30
N ALA A 52 -29.76 -56.48 4.11
CA ALA A 52 -28.78 -55.95 5.06
C ALA A 52 -27.65 -55.18 4.36
N ARG A 53 -27.12 -55.73 3.27
CA ARG A 53 -26.07 -55.08 2.45
C ARG A 53 -26.58 -53.75 1.88
N ILE A 54 -27.79 -53.73 1.33
CA ILE A 54 -28.39 -52.50 0.77
C ILE A 54 -28.55 -51.44 1.86
N ASN A 55 -29.09 -51.82 3.02
CA ASN A 55 -29.27 -50.89 4.13
C ASN A 55 -27.94 -50.34 4.65
N ALA A 56 -26.90 -51.18 4.74
CA ALA A 56 -25.57 -50.75 5.15
C ALA A 56 -24.94 -49.77 4.13
N THR A 57 -25.04 -50.04 2.84
CA THR A 57 -24.53 -49.13 1.80
C THR A 57 -25.25 -47.79 1.82
N ARG A 58 -26.57 -47.78 2.00
CA ARG A 58 -27.36 -46.54 2.09
C ARG A 58 -27.02 -45.73 3.34
N ALA A 59 -26.83 -46.39 4.48
CA ALA A 59 -26.40 -45.73 5.71
C ALA A 59 -24.99 -45.13 5.56
N LEU A 60 -24.07 -45.86 4.91
CA LEU A 60 -22.73 -45.36 4.63
C LEU A 60 -22.75 -44.17 3.67
N THR A 61 -23.52 -44.24 2.58
CA THR A 61 -23.61 -43.11 1.64
C THR A 61 -24.19 -41.88 2.31
N ASN A 62 -25.25 -42.02 3.11
CA ASN A 62 -25.84 -40.90 3.84
C ASN A 62 -24.87 -40.30 4.85
N PHE A 63 -24.16 -41.15 5.62
CA PHE A 63 -23.16 -40.69 6.57
C PHE A 63 -22.00 -39.97 5.87
N LEU A 64 -21.54 -40.48 4.73
CA LEU A 64 -20.49 -39.85 3.95
C LEU A 64 -20.98 -38.53 3.35
N THR A 65 -22.15 -38.49 2.74
CA THR A 65 -22.66 -37.25 2.11
C THR A 65 -22.96 -36.16 3.13
N ASP A 66 -23.57 -36.50 4.26
CA ASP A 66 -23.95 -35.50 5.27
C ASP A 66 -22.70 -34.97 5.98
N ASN A 67 -21.82 -35.86 6.48
CA ASN A 67 -20.67 -35.41 7.26
C ASN A 67 -19.54 -34.85 6.38
N LEU A 68 -19.22 -35.45 5.23
CA LEU A 68 -18.21 -34.88 4.33
C LEU A 68 -18.74 -33.62 3.64
N GLY A 69 -20.03 -33.58 3.31
CA GLY A 69 -20.68 -32.39 2.75
C GLY A 69 -20.62 -31.22 3.72
N GLU A 70 -21.01 -31.43 4.98
CA GLU A 70 -20.98 -30.39 6.01
C GLU A 70 -19.55 -29.93 6.32
N VAL A 71 -18.60 -30.85 6.45
CA VAL A 71 -17.18 -30.49 6.67
C VAL A 71 -16.61 -29.71 5.49
N HIS A 72 -16.90 -30.14 4.26
CA HIS A 72 -16.41 -29.46 3.06
C HIS A 72 -17.00 -28.06 2.92
N GLU A 73 -18.31 -27.92 3.15
CA GLU A 73 -18.97 -26.61 3.12
C GLU A 73 -18.42 -25.68 4.21
N LYS A 74 -18.21 -26.19 5.42
CA LYS A 74 -17.61 -25.42 6.51
C LYS A 74 -16.18 -24.97 6.16
N GLN A 75 -15.35 -25.86 5.62
CA GLN A 75 -14.00 -25.51 5.17
C GLN A 75 -14.02 -24.45 4.08
N LEU A 76 -14.93 -24.53 3.11
CA LEU A 76 -15.09 -23.50 2.08
C LEU A 76 -15.46 -22.15 2.67
N ARG A 77 -16.40 -22.12 3.63
CA ARG A 77 -16.79 -20.88 4.32
C ARG A 77 -15.64 -20.30 5.13
N ASP A 78 -14.89 -21.15 5.84
CA ASP A 78 -13.75 -20.71 6.65
C ASP A 78 -12.62 -20.13 5.75
N ILE A 79 -12.38 -20.72 4.58
CA ILE A 79 -11.41 -20.21 3.61
C ILE A 79 -11.87 -18.87 3.02
N ASP A 80 -13.14 -18.74 2.62
CA ASP A 80 -13.68 -17.48 2.09
C ASP A 80 -13.61 -16.37 3.14
N GLU A 81 -13.97 -16.66 4.38
CA GLU A 81 -13.89 -15.71 5.49
C GLU A 81 -12.43 -15.29 5.80
N ALA A 82 -11.50 -16.26 5.84
CA ALA A 82 -10.08 -15.95 6.01
C ALA A 82 -9.54 -15.08 4.86
N HIS A 83 -9.95 -15.38 3.62
CA HIS A 83 -9.56 -14.60 2.45
C HIS A 83 -10.12 -13.18 2.50
N ARG A 84 -11.38 -13.00 2.89
CA ARG A 84 -11.99 -11.67 3.08
C ARG A 84 -11.26 -10.84 4.13
N ARG A 85 -10.91 -11.44 5.27
CA ARG A 85 -10.13 -10.77 6.33
C ARG A 85 -8.76 -10.36 5.83
N TYR A 86 -8.08 -11.24 5.10
CA TYR A 86 -6.78 -10.94 4.50
C TYR A 86 -6.87 -9.79 3.48
N ILE A 87 -7.86 -9.81 2.59
CA ILE A 87 -8.05 -8.70 1.64
C ILE A 87 -8.32 -7.39 2.38
N ALA A 88 -9.15 -7.42 3.43
CA ALA A 88 -9.43 -6.23 4.23
C ALA A 88 -8.17 -5.68 4.92
N SER A 89 -7.33 -6.55 5.48
CA SER A 89 -6.06 -6.12 6.11
C SER A 89 -5.09 -5.53 5.10
N VAL A 90 -4.92 -6.19 3.94
CA VAL A 90 -4.03 -5.69 2.87
C VAL A 90 -4.53 -4.35 2.32
N LYS A 91 -5.84 -4.17 2.13
CA LYS A 91 -6.41 -2.89 1.70
C LYS A 91 -6.14 -1.78 2.71
N LEU A 92 -6.30 -2.06 4.00
CA LEU A 92 -6.04 -1.10 5.06
C LEU A 92 -4.56 -0.71 5.12
N GLU A 93 -3.66 -1.68 5.04
CA GLU A 93 -2.22 -1.46 5.03
C GLU A 93 -1.79 -0.65 3.81
N ASN A 94 -2.26 -1.02 2.62
CA ASN A 94 -1.99 -0.27 1.40
C ASN A 94 -2.50 1.18 1.47
N HIS A 95 -3.68 1.41 2.08
CA HIS A 95 -4.19 2.77 2.26
C HIS A 95 -3.32 3.59 3.21
N ARG A 96 -2.82 2.99 4.29
CA ARG A 96 -1.89 3.66 5.22
C ARG A 96 -0.58 4.03 4.53
N GLU A 97 0.00 3.10 3.78
CA GLU A 97 1.23 3.37 3.03
C GLU A 97 1.02 4.44 1.96
N HIS A 98 -0.13 4.46 1.29
CA HIS A 98 -0.46 5.52 0.33
C HIS A 98 -0.53 6.89 1.02
N LEU A 99 -1.19 7.00 2.17
CA LEU A 99 -1.26 8.26 2.93
C LEU A 99 0.12 8.71 3.41
N ARG A 100 0.95 7.77 3.89
CA ARG A 100 2.33 8.04 4.27
C ARG A 100 3.14 8.58 3.10
N LEU A 101 3.10 7.89 1.96
CA LEU A 101 3.82 8.31 0.75
C LEU A 101 3.34 9.68 0.26
N GLN A 102 2.04 9.94 0.33
CA GLN A 102 1.48 11.25 0.00
C GLN A 102 2.01 12.36 0.93
N GLY A 103 2.12 12.07 2.23
CA GLY A 103 2.76 12.96 3.20
C GLY A 103 4.22 13.25 2.85
N ASP A 104 4.98 12.21 2.52
CA ASP A 104 6.39 12.33 2.14
C ASP A 104 6.57 13.15 0.86
N VAL A 105 5.71 12.95 -0.15
CA VAL A 105 5.71 13.73 -1.40
C VAL A 105 5.38 15.19 -1.13
N ASN A 106 4.37 15.48 -0.31
CA ASN A 106 4.01 16.85 0.05
C ASN A 106 5.14 17.54 0.82
N ASN A 107 5.78 16.86 1.77
CA ASN A 107 6.93 17.39 2.50
C ASN A 107 8.11 17.67 1.56
N ALA A 108 8.40 16.74 0.64
CA ALA A 108 9.42 16.95 -0.38
C ALA A 108 9.09 18.16 -1.28
N ALA A 109 7.84 18.30 -1.72
CA ALA A 109 7.40 19.43 -2.52
C ALA A 109 7.60 20.77 -1.78
N LEU A 110 7.21 20.85 -0.51
CA LEU A 110 7.43 22.04 0.33
C LEU A 110 8.92 22.37 0.48
N LYS A 111 9.78 21.36 0.63
CA LYS A 111 11.24 21.55 0.68
C LYS A 111 11.80 22.06 -0.66
N PHE A 112 11.28 21.57 -1.78
CA PHE A 112 11.66 22.07 -3.10
C PHE A 112 11.22 23.51 -3.30
N ASP A 113 9.98 23.85 -2.98
CA ASP A 113 9.47 25.22 -3.08
C ASP A 113 10.28 26.17 -2.20
N ARG A 114 10.66 25.73 -0.99
CA ARG A 114 11.55 26.47 -0.10
C ARG A 114 12.90 26.76 -0.76
N LEU A 115 13.59 25.72 -1.23
CA LEU A 115 14.91 25.86 -1.87
C LEU A 115 14.83 26.71 -3.15
N TYR A 116 13.76 26.58 -3.91
CA TYR A 116 13.51 27.35 -5.12
C TYR A 116 13.37 28.84 -4.80
N ASN A 117 12.54 29.18 -3.80
CA ASN A 117 12.34 30.57 -3.37
C ASN A 117 13.63 31.19 -2.79
N GLU A 118 14.43 30.41 -2.06
CA GLU A 118 15.73 30.85 -1.58
C GLU A 118 16.71 31.13 -2.72
N HIS A 119 16.76 30.23 -3.70
CA HIS A 119 17.61 30.39 -4.87
C HIS A 119 17.23 31.65 -5.65
N ASP A 120 15.94 31.86 -5.92
CA ASP A 120 15.43 33.04 -6.61
C ASP A 120 15.74 34.32 -5.81
N TYR A 121 15.58 34.27 -4.48
CA TYR A 121 15.96 35.38 -3.61
C TYR A 121 17.46 35.72 -3.70
N ILE A 122 18.34 34.74 -3.54
CA ILE A 122 19.80 34.94 -3.62
C ILE A 122 20.20 35.45 -5.01
N SER A 123 19.59 34.90 -6.06
CA SER A 123 19.84 35.30 -7.44
C SER A 123 19.48 36.77 -7.66
N SER A 124 18.31 37.20 -7.17
CA SER A 124 17.87 38.60 -7.26
C SER A 124 18.80 39.56 -6.50
N MET A 125 19.18 39.22 -5.26
CA MET A 125 20.14 40.00 -4.47
C MET A 125 21.49 40.14 -5.15
N TYR A 126 21.98 39.05 -5.77
CA TYR A 126 23.24 39.09 -6.50
C TYR A 126 23.15 39.99 -7.75
N GLN A 127 22.04 39.91 -8.48
CA GLN A 127 21.80 40.76 -9.65
C GLN A 127 21.72 42.25 -9.27
N GLU A 128 21.04 42.60 -8.18
CA GLU A 128 21.00 43.96 -7.65
C GLU A 128 22.39 44.45 -7.23
N GLN A 129 23.19 43.60 -6.59
CA GLN A 129 24.55 43.93 -6.19
C GLN A 129 25.44 44.24 -7.42
N MET A 130 25.29 43.45 -8.49
CA MET A 130 26.01 43.67 -9.74
C MET A 130 25.61 45.01 -10.39
N GLN A 131 24.31 45.31 -10.46
CA GLN A 131 23.82 46.60 -10.97
C GLN A 131 24.36 47.78 -10.17
N TYR A 132 24.31 47.70 -8.83
CA TYR A 132 24.83 48.75 -7.96
C TYR A 132 26.34 48.97 -8.16
N LYS A 133 27.09 47.88 -8.34
CA LYS A 133 28.53 47.94 -8.60
C LYS A 133 28.83 48.60 -9.95
N GLU A 134 28.09 48.27 -11.00
CA GLU A 134 28.20 48.91 -12.32
C GLU A 134 27.91 50.41 -12.23
N GLU A 135 26.83 50.81 -11.53
CA GLU A 135 26.52 52.23 -11.33
C GLU A 135 27.62 52.98 -10.57
N GLN A 136 28.24 52.35 -9.57
CA GLN A 136 29.38 52.94 -8.85
C GLN A 136 30.59 53.10 -9.77
N GLU A 137 30.93 52.08 -10.56
CA GLU A 137 32.04 52.14 -11.52
C GLU A 137 31.83 53.24 -12.58
N ASP A 138 30.60 53.43 -13.04
CA ASP A 138 30.25 54.50 -13.98
C ASP A 138 30.35 55.89 -13.36
N ARG A 139 29.90 56.05 -12.10
CA ARG A 139 30.08 57.30 -11.35
C ARG A 139 31.55 57.61 -11.13
N ILE A 140 32.37 56.62 -10.79
CA ILE A 140 33.82 56.78 -10.63
C ILE A 140 34.43 57.25 -11.97
N ARG A 141 34.16 56.54 -13.06
CA ARG A 141 34.64 56.92 -14.41
C ARG A 141 34.23 58.34 -14.81
N TYR A 142 32.98 58.73 -14.50
CA TYR A 142 32.51 60.09 -14.74
C TYR A 142 33.28 61.15 -13.92
N LEU A 143 33.48 60.90 -12.62
CA LEU A 143 34.23 61.80 -11.75
C LEU A 143 35.69 61.91 -12.14
N GLU A 144 36.34 60.80 -12.49
CA GLU A 144 37.72 60.78 -13.01
C GLU A 144 37.84 61.62 -14.28
N LYS A 145 36.93 61.45 -15.23
CA LYS A 145 36.88 62.26 -16.45
C LYS A 145 36.71 63.74 -16.13
N LYS A 146 35.80 64.09 -15.20
CA LYS A 146 35.58 65.48 -14.78
C LYS A 146 36.80 66.10 -14.09
N LEU A 147 37.50 65.35 -13.24
CA LEU A 147 38.75 65.78 -12.62
C LEU A 147 39.85 66.02 -13.66
N GLN A 148 39.96 65.15 -14.66
CA GLN A 148 40.91 65.32 -15.75
C GLN A 148 40.61 66.57 -16.58
N GLU A 149 39.34 66.85 -16.90
CA GLU A 149 38.90 68.09 -17.55
C GLU A 149 39.26 69.33 -16.71
N PHE A 150 39.02 69.28 -15.39
CA PHE A 150 39.32 70.41 -14.50
C PHE A 150 40.83 70.69 -14.39
N GLY A 151 41.64 69.64 -14.32
CA GLY A 151 43.10 69.72 -14.31
C GLY A 151 43.74 70.22 -15.61
N GLN A 152 43.01 70.16 -16.73
CA GLN A 152 43.41 70.77 -18.00
C GLN A 152 42.94 72.22 -18.15
N SER A 153 41.88 72.62 -17.44
CA SER A 153 41.29 73.97 -17.51
C SER A 153 41.93 75.02 -16.60
N THR A 154 42.76 74.61 -15.64
CA THR A 154 43.51 75.52 -14.76
C THR A 154 44.98 75.54 -15.15
N PRO A 155 45.57 76.71 -15.49
CA PRO A 155 47.01 76.80 -15.70
C PRO A 155 47.71 76.45 -14.38
N MET A 156 48.68 75.54 -14.47
CA MET A 156 49.47 75.04 -13.34
C MET A 156 50.24 76.19 -12.67
N THR A 157 49.59 76.85 -11.70
CA THR A 157 50.28 77.74 -10.76
C THR A 157 50.54 76.91 -9.52
N ARG A 158 51.76 76.38 -9.47
CA ARG A 158 52.28 75.53 -8.40
C ARG A 158 52.30 76.32 -7.09
N THR A 159 51.26 76.19 -6.28
CA THR A 159 51.26 76.62 -4.87
C THR A 159 51.05 75.39 -3.99
N PRO A 160 51.96 75.08 -3.04
CA PRO A 160 51.72 73.99 -2.12
C PRO A 160 50.57 74.39 -1.19
N PHE A 161 49.48 73.62 -1.19
CA PHE A 161 48.48 73.68 -0.13
C PHE A 161 49.09 73.03 1.12
N SER A 162 49.99 73.74 1.79
CA SER A 162 50.27 73.51 3.21
C SER A 162 49.06 74.01 3.99
N ALA A 163 48.05 73.16 4.17
CA ALA A 163 47.04 73.39 5.17
C ALA A 163 47.73 73.43 6.55
N PRO A 164 47.50 74.46 7.38
CA PRO A 164 48.05 74.50 8.73
C PRO A 164 47.49 73.30 9.55
N PRO A 165 48.31 72.59 10.34
CA PRO A 165 47.90 71.33 11.00
C PRO A 165 46.88 71.47 12.14
N SER A 166 46.25 72.63 12.34
CA SER A 166 45.65 72.98 13.63
C SER A 166 44.15 73.28 13.65
N GLN A 167 43.41 73.04 12.56
CA GLN A 167 41.95 73.32 12.56
C GLN A 167 41.04 72.21 12.03
N ILE A 168 41.56 71.02 11.74
CA ILE A 168 40.71 69.87 11.46
C ILE A 168 40.69 68.97 12.70
N SER A 169 39.89 69.37 13.68
CA SER A 169 39.39 68.43 14.69
C SER A 169 38.38 67.54 14.00
N PHE A 170 38.82 66.39 13.49
CA PHE A 170 37.89 65.31 13.24
C PHE A 170 37.42 64.83 14.60
N SER A 171 36.13 65.06 14.90
CA SER A 171 35.48 64.32 15.96
C SER A 171 35.80 62.84 15.75
N PRO A 172 36.22 62.09 16.79
CA PRO A 172 36.48 60.67 16.64
C PRO A 172 35.25 60.04 15.99
N PRO A 173 35.43 59.19 14.96
CA PRO A 173 34.30 58.56 14.30
C PRO A 173 33.45 57.87 15.38
N PRO A 174 32.11 57.94 15.30
CA PRO A 174 31.25 57.35 16.29
C PRO A 174 31.69 55.90 16.49
N ARG A 175 32.05 55.59 17.73
CA ARG A 175 32.50 54.25 18.14
C ARG A 175 31.41 53.30 17.64
N ARG A 176 31.78 52.35 16.76
CA ARG A 176 30.91 51.20 16.43
C ARG A 176 30.54 50.56 17.76
N GLN A 177 29.36 50.91 18.29
CA GLN A 177 28.65 50.01 19.15
C GLN A 177 28.39 48.83 18.22
N GLN A 178 29.01 47.69 18.53
CA GLN A 178 28.44 46.40 18.13
C GLN A 178 27.09 46.30 18.84
N SER A 179 26.11 47.09 18.41
CA SER A 179 24.74 46.71 18.63
C SER A 179 24.56 45.48 17.77
N ASN A 180 24.20 44.38 18.42
CA ASN A 180 23.51 43.25 17.80
C ASN A 180 22.12 43.69 17.25
N GLU A 181 22.00 44.93 16.79
CA GLU A 181 20.88 45.40 16.01
C GLU A 181 21.19 45.04 14.58
N ILE A 182 20.75 43.83 14.24
CA ILE A 182 20.22 43.46 12.94
C ILE A 182 19.77 44.74 12.24
N LEU A 183 20.59 45.17 11.29
CA LEU A 183 20.39 46.36 10.49
C LEU A 183 19.08 46.17 9.73
N ARG A 184 17.97 46.66 10.31
CA ARG A 184 16.65 46.79 9.68
C ARG A 184 16.68 47.95 8.68
N TYR A 185 17.59 47.86 7.72
CA TYR A 185 17.51 48.60 6.46
C TYR A 185 17.33 47.55 5.37
N THR A 186 16.06 47.24 5.09
CA THR A 186 15.54 46.68 3.83
C THR A 186 16.35 45.56 3.17
N ALA A 187 16.96 44.66 3.94
CA ALA A 187 17.19 43.31 3.46
C ALA A 187 15.87 42.58 3.72
N SER A 188 15.08 42.37 2.67
CA SER A 188 13.94 41.45 2.71
C SER A 188 14.34 40.21 3.49
N ALA A 189 13.65 39.93 4.59
CA ALA A 189 13.96 38.79 5.43
C ALA A 189 14.00 37.54 4.55
N SER A 190 15.08 36.76 4.67
CA SER A 190 15.21 35.51 3.92
C SER A 190 13.96 34.66 4.16
N PRO A 191 13.34 34.11 3.10
CA PRO A 191 12.10 33.34 3.22
C PRO A 191 12.23 32.10 4.13
N LEU A 192 13.45 31.58 4.38
CA LEU A 192 13.63 30.50 5.38
C LEU A 192 13.26 30.91 6.81
N GLY A 193 13.44 32.19 7.16
CA GLY A 193 13.33 32.64 8.55
C GLY A 193 11.90 32.84 9.03
N GLN A 194 10.91 32.74 8.13
CA GLN A 194 9.52 33.12 8.40
C GLN A 194 8.54 31.93 8.51
N VAL A 195 8.96 30.70 8.21
CA VAL A 195 8.05 29.55 8.27
C VAL A 195 8.36 28.72 9.51
N LEU A 196 7.46 28.81 10.50
CA LEU A 196 7.43 27.99 11.71
C LEU A 196 7.59 26.51 11.34
N GLU A 197 8.47 25.82 12.05
CA GLU A 197 8.49 24.36 12.14
C GLU A 197 7.05 23.89 12.38
N ALA A 198 6.51 23.10 11.46
CA ALA A 198 5.27 22.40 11.75
C ALA A 198 5.59 21.42 12.89
N GLU A 199 4.98 21.63 14.05
CA GLU A 199 5.09 20.71 15.19
C GLU A 199 4.69 19.31 14.71
N ASP A 200 5.59 18.35 14.95
CA ASP A 200 5.32 16.92 14.77
C ASP A 200 4.23 16.49 15.76
N GLU A 201 3.04 16.14 15.26
CA GLU A 201 2.05 15.30 15.97
C GLU A 201 2.14 13.84 15.52
#